data_AF-A0AAE4Q6X5-F1
#
_entry.id   AF-A0AAE4Q6X5-F1
#
_cell.length_a   1.000
_cell.length_b   1.000
_cell.length_c   1.000
_cell.angle_alpha   90.00
_cell.angle_beta   90.00
_cell.angle_gamma   90.00
#
_symmetry.space_group_name_H-M   'P 1'
#
loop_
_entity.id
_entity.type
_entity.pdbx_description
1 polymer ?
#
loop_
_entity_poly.entity_id
_entity_poly.type
_entity_poly.pdbx_seq_one_letter_code
_entity_poly.pdbx_strand_id
1 'polypeptide(L)'
;QTLSDYLSEHYDLRETLIIANSDGGSGYESNRFEAILGRYRRYEYYLDSYHVMRQITGKLGFNKSLQAEVRQAVKAYDVERVSL
;
A
#
# COMPACT_ATOMS: atom_id res chain seq x y z
N GLN A 1 -25.71 6.28 -10.71
CA GLN A 1 -24.54 7.14 -10.43
C GLN A 1 -23.49 6.27 -9.75
N THR A 2 -22.27 6.22 -10.27
CA THR A 2 -21.15 5.50 -9.64
C THR A 2 -20.47 6.40 -8.61
N LEU A 3 -19.65 5.81 -7.73
CA LEU A 3 -18.84 6.60 -6.78
C LEU A 3 -17.84 7.52 -7.50
N SER A 4 -17.25 7.06 -8.60
CA SER A 4 -16.34 7.88 -9.42
C SER A 4 -17.06 9.08 -10.05
N ASP A 5 -18.31 8.90 -10.50
CA ASP A 5 -19.14 9.99 -11.02
C ASP A 5 -19.41 11.04 -9.94
N TYR A 6 -19.84 10.59 -8.74
CA TYR A 6 -20.09 11.48 -7.60
C TYR A 6 -18.83 12.26 -7.22
N LEU A 7 -17.69 11.57 -7.10
CA LEU A 7 -16.44 12.22 -6.75
C LEU A 7 -16.02 13.25 -7.80
N SER A 8 -16.18 12.93 -9.08
CA SER A 8 -15.85 13.85 -10.18
C SER A 8 -16.80 15.06 -10.28
N GLU A 9 -18.05 14.90 -9.85
CA GLU A 9 -19.08 15.96 -9.87
C GLU A 9 -18.94 16.91 -8.68
N HIS A 10 -18.58 16.38 -7.50
CA HIS A 10 -18.55 17.15 -6.25
C HIS A 10 -17.15 17.59 -5.82
N TYR A 11 -16.09 16.97 -6.33
CA TYR A 11 -14.71 17.26 -5.95
C TYR A 11 -13.83 17.44 -7.18
N ASP A 12 -13.13 18.57 -7.26
CA ASP A 12 -12.07 18.77 -8.24
C ASP A 12 -10.74 18.25 -7.68
N LEU A 13 -10.43 16.99 -7.98
CA LEU A 13 -9.19 16.35 -7.51
C LEU A 13 -8.04 16.46 -8.52
N ARG A 14 -8.20 17.21 -9.62
CA ARG A 14 -7.23 17.27 -10.74
C ARG A 14 -5.82 17.74 -10.35
N GLU A 15 -5.69 18.50 -9.26
CA GLU A 15 -4.40 18.94 -8.70
C GLU A 15 -4.02 18.22 -7.40
N THR A 16 -4.77 17.19 -7.04
CA THR A 16 -4.63 16.46 -5.77
C THR A 16 -3.74 15.23 -5.92
N LEU A 17 -2.85 15.04 -4.94
CA LEU A 17 -2.18 13.77 -4.68
C LEU A 17 -3.05 12.91 -3.77
N ILE A 18 -3.44 11.73 -4.22
CA ILE A 18 -4.21 10.76 -3.45
C ILE A 18 -3.24 9.68 -2.96
N ILE A 19 -3.19 9.49 -1.64
CA ILE A 19 -2.38 8.45 -0.98
C ILE A 19 -3.34 7.42 -0.40
N ALA A 20 -3.35 6.21 -0.96
CA ALA A 20 -4.08 5.08 -0.40
C ALA A 20 -3.12 4.20 0.41
N ASN A 21 -3.50 3.95 1.66
CA ASN A 21 -2.80 3.00 2.52
C ASN A 21 -3.70 1.77 2.73
N SER A 22 -3.18 0.58 2.51
CA SER A 22 -3.97 -0.65 2.47
C SER A 22 -3.23 -1.83 3.08
N ASP A 23 -3.98 -2.79 3.60
CA ASP A 23 -3.46 -4.08 4.07
C ASP A 23 -3.06 -5.05 2.94
N GLY A 24 -3.38 -4.71 1.69
CA GLY A 24 -3.16 -5.57 0.52
C GLY A 24 -4.06 -6.81 0.48
N GLY A 25 -5.16 -6.82 1.22
CA GLY A 25 -6.16 -7.89 1.22
C GLY A 25 -6.97 -7.95 -0.07
N SER A 26 -7.69 -9.06 -0.24
CA SER A 26 -8.62 -9.24 -1.37
C SER A 26 -9.65 -8.11 -1.42
N GLY A 27 -9.76 -7.44 -2.56
CA GLY A 27 -10.63 -6.28 -2.74
C GLY A 27 -10.01 -4.94 -2.32
N TYR A 28 -8.80 -4.95 -1.75
CA TYR A 28 -8.03 -3.78 -1.36
C TYR A 28 -6.74 -3.64 -2.18
N GLU A 29 -6.71 -4.23 -3.37
CA GLU A 29 -5.61 -4.04 -4.31
C GLU A 29 -5.64 -2.62 -4.90
N SER A 30 -4.49 -2.11 -5.32
CA SER A 30 -4.34 -0.75 -5.84
C SER A 30 -5.35 -0.40 -6.94
N ASN A 31 -5.61 -1.33 -7.86
CA ASN A 31 -6.58 -1.10 -8.95
C ASN A 31 -8.03 -0.98 -8.46
N ARG A 32 -8.39 -1.53 -7.30
CA ARG A 32 -9.75 -1.40 -6.72
C ARG A 32 -9.99 0.01 -6.22
N PHE A 33 -8.99 0.58 -5.58
CA PHE A 33 -9.02 1.98 -5.16
C PHE A 33 -9.03 2.90 -6.38
N GLU A 34 -8.10 2.70 -7.32
CA GLU A 34 -7.99 3.57 -8.49
C GLU A 34 -9.28 3.58 -9.34
N ALA A 35 -9.95 2.43 -9.47
CA ALA A 35 -11.19 2.31 -10.23
C ALA A 35 -12.36 3.15 -9.70
N ILE A 36 -12.34 3.55 -8.42
CA ILE A 36 -13.36 4.42 -7.84
C ILE A 36 -12.96 5.89 -7.80
N LEU A 37 -11.69 6.20 -8.11
CA LEU A 37 -11.23 7.58 -8.16
C LEU A 37 -11.85 8.28 -9.37
N GLY A 38 -12.14 9.56 -9.22
CA GLY A 38 -12.51 10.45 -10.32
C GLY A 38 -11.28 10.93 -11.08
N ARG A 39 -11.25 12.21 -11.44
CA ARG A 39 -10.07 12.84 -12.07
C ARG A 39 -9.06 13.29 -11.01
N TYR A 40 -7.81 12.84 -11.08
CA TYR A 40 -6.76 13.21 -10.13
C TYR A 40 -5.42 13.52 -10.80
N ARG A 41 -4.52 14.21 -10.08
CA ARG A 41 -3.15 14.48 -10.57
C ARG A 41 -2.26 13.26 -10.46
N ARG A 42 -2.25 12.65 -9.28
CA ARG A 42 -1.38 11.52 -8.94
C ARG A 42 -2.03 10.65 -7.90
N TYR A 43 -1.90 9.35 -8.08
CA TYR A 43 -2.33 8.34 -7.14
C TYR A 43 -1.12 7.51 -6.71
N GLU A 44 -0.97 7.33 -5.40
CA GLU A 44 0.06 6.49 -4.82
C GLU A 44 -0.59 5.49 -3.86
N TYR A 45 -0.18 4.24 -3.98
CA TYR A 45 -0.65 3.14 -3.15
C TYR A 45 0.50 2.59 -2.32
N TYR A 46 0.26 2.45 -1.02
CA TYR A 46 1.23 1.93 -0.07
C TYR A 46 0.61 0.82 0.76
N LEU A 47 1.34 -0.27 0.95
CA LEU A 47 0.99 -1.25 1.96
C LEU A 47 1.26 -0.68 3.35
N ASP A 48 0.34 -0.88 4.28
CA ASP A 48 0.53 -0.42 5.65
C ASP A 48 1.62 -1.24 6.37
N SER A 49 2.39 -0.54 7.19
CA SER A 49 3.53 -1.12 7.88
C SER A 49 3.14 -2.28 8.82
N TYR A 50 1.94 -2.25 9.40
CA TYR A 50 1.50 -3.31 10.30
C TYR A 50 1.29 -4.61 9.55
N HIS A 51 0.58 -4.58 8.42
CA HIS A 51 0.31 -5.78 7.62
C HIS A 51 1.58 -6.31 6.95
N VAL A 52 2.47 -5.44 6.46
CA VAL A 52 3.79 -5.84 5.98
C VAL A 52 4.57 -6.60 7.07
N MET A 53 4.66 -6.02 8.27
CA MET A 53 5.38 -6.63 9.38
C MET A 53 4.73 -7.94 9.86
N ARG A 54 3.40 -8.01 9.84
CA ARG A 54 2.63 -9.22 10.17
C ARG A 54 2.91 -10.34 9.16
N GLN A 55 2.95 -10.04 7.87
CA GLN A 55 3.29 -11.01 6.84
C GLN A 55 4.72 -11.54 6.98
N ILE A 56 5.70 -10.66 7.22
CA ILE A 56 7.10 -11.07 7.45
C ILE A 56 7.17 -11.99 8.68
N THR A 57 6.48 -11.62 9.77
CA THR A 57 6.48 -12.45 10.99
C THR A 57 5.86 -13.83 10.77
N GLY A 58 4.75 -13.90 10.04
CA GLY A 58 4.07 -15.16 9.74
C GLY A 58 4.89 -16.05 8.82
N LYS A 59 5.41 -15.50 7.71
CA LYS A 59 6.12 -16.27 6.68
C LYS A 59 7.51 -16.72 7.11
N LEU A 60 8.25 -15.88 7.84
CA LEU A 60 9.61 -16.19 8.33
C LEU A 60 9.61 -16.73 9.76
N GLY A 61 8.46 -17.22 10.26
CA GLY A 61 8.37 -17.74 11.63
C GLY A 61 9.34 -18.88 11.94
N PHE A 62 9.76 -19.62 10.91
CA PHE A 62 10.71 -20.74 10.99
C PHE A 62 12.16 -20.33 11.23
N ASN A 63 12.54 -19.07 10.94
CA ASN A 63 13.90 -18.57 11.15
C ASN A 63 13.85 -17.18 11.78
N LYS A 64 14.04 -17.13 13.11
CA LYS A 64 13.95 -15.89 13.90
C LYS A 64 15.05 -14.88 13.58
N SER A 65 16.25 -15.35 13.22
CA SER A 65 17.35 -14.44 12.85
C SER A 65 17.04 -13.74 11.54
N LEU A 66 16.70 -14.52 10.49
CA LEU A 66 16.33 -13.97 9.18
C LEU A 66 15.10 -13.07 9.29
N GLN A 67 14.10 -13.47 10.07
CA GLN A 67 12.94 -12.65 10.37
C GLN A 67 13.31 -11.29 10.97
N ALA A 68 14.23 -11.26 11.94
CA ALA A 68 14.67 -10.02 12.56
C ALA A 68 15.40 -9.13 11.56
N GLU A 69 16.30 -9.69 10.75
CA GLU A 69 17.05 -8.96 9.74
C GLU A 69 16.13 -8.34 8.68
N VAL A 70 15.20 -9.12 8.11
CA VAL A 70 14.26 -8.63 7.10
C VAL A 70 13.36 -7.53 7.68
N ARG A 71 12.85 -7.70 8.91
CA ARG A 71 12.05 -6.65 9.58
C ARG A 71 12.84 -5.36 9.75
N GLN A 72 14.11 -5.47 10.10
CA GLN A 72 14.99 -4.31 10.31
C GLN A 72 15.31 -3.61 8.99
N ALA A 73 15.62 -4.36 7.95
CA ALA A 73 15.88 -3.83 6.62
C ALA A 73 14.65 -3.11 6.03
N VAL A 74 13.46 -3.72 6.13
CA VAL A 74 12.20 -3.09 5.69
C VAL A 74 11.91 -1.81 6.49
N LYS A 75 12.12 -1.81 7.81
CA LYS A 75 11.91 -0.62 8.65
C LYS A 75 12.90 0.52 8.30
N ALA A 76 14.11 0.17 7.89
CA ALA A 76 15.13 1.13 7.48
C ALA A 76 14.99 1.60 6.02
N TYR A 77 14.03 1.03 5.26
CA TYR A 77 13.93 1.21 3.83
C TYR A 77 15.23 0.85 3.08
N ASP A 78 15.94 -0.15 3.59
CA ASP A 78 17.21 -0.64 3.04
C ASP A 78 16.95 -1.70 1.96
N VAL A 79 16.74 -1.23 0.73
CA VAL A 79 16.34 -2.08 -0.41
C VAL A 79 17.43 -3.07 -0.80
N GLU A 80 18.71 -2.67 -0.71
CA GLU A 80 19.85 -3.55 -1.05
C GLU A 80 19.91 -4.75 -0.11
N ARG A 81 19.67 -4.53 1.19
CA ARG A 81 19.67 -5.61 2.18
C ARG A 81 18.47 -6.56 2.09
N VAL A 82 17.35 -6.11 1.49
CA VAL A 82 16.15 -6.94 1.27
C VAL A 82 16.26 -7.80 0.00
N SER A 83 17.08 -7.39 -0.97
CA SER A 83 17.13 -7.99 -2.32
C SER A 83 18.12 -9.15 -2.49
N LEU A 84 18.43 -9.86 -1.39
CA LEU A 84 19.28 -11.08 -1.38
C LEU A 84 18.88 -12.12 -2.44
#